data_AF-A0A0G1WMB2-F1
#
_entry.id   AF-A0A0G1WMB2-F1
#
_cell.length_a   1.000
_cell.length_b   1.000
_cell.length_c   1.000
_cell.angle_alpha   90.00
_cell.angle_beta   90.00
_cell.angle_gamma   90.00
#
_symmetry.space_group_name_H-M   'P 1'
#
loop_
_entity.id
_entity.type
_entity.pdbx_description
1 polymer ?
#
loop_
_entity_poly.entity_id
_entity_poly.type
_entity_poly.pdbx_seq_one_letter_code
_entity_poly.pdbx_strand_id
1 'polypeptide(L)'
;QDLMDRINALSKEIAAIRTAPVCPGLSRSLKRGSAGDDVKRLQQYLASDPAVYPEALVTGTYGGLTEAAVKRWQAKYNVVLSGDPTTTGFGAVGPKTISAIAQQCRGVQGTAVSAAPYVGGLLTVAPIFGGVPLTVTVQAIVNTANVCGGASYTLDYGDGSIQSQILVPPNHCRELIKSFSHVYRQKGNFTITLSSGAHRSTATLTVQ
;
A
#
# COMPACT_ATOMS: atom_id res chain seq x y z
N GLN A 1 10.90 36.07 -32.36
CA GLN A 1 10.38 35.36 -31.17
C GLN A 1 10.33 33.85 -31.35
N ASP A 2 9.67 33.31 -32.38
CA ASP A 2 9.37 31.85 -32.53
C ASP A 2 10.56 30.89 -32.34
N LEU A 3 11.73 31.18 -32.93
CA LEU A 3 12.89 30.29 -32.82
C LEU A 3 13.45 30.21 -31.39
N MET A 4 13.43 31.31 -30.63
CA MET A 4 13.89 31.32 -29.24
C MET A 4 12.88 30.64 -28.30
N ASP A 5 11.58 30.77 -28.59
CA ASP A 5 10.54 30.06 -27.83
C ASP A 5 10.62 28.54 -28.06
N ARG A 6 10.93 28.11 -29.29
CA ARG A 6 11.17 26.70 -29.63
C ARG A 6 12.46 26.16 -29.01
N ILE A 7 13.53 26.95 -28.97
CA ILE A 7 14.77 26.58 -28.26
C ILE A 7 14.52 26.42 -26.76
N ASN A 8 13.72 27.31 -26.16
CA ASN A 8 13.33 27.23 -24.75
C ASN A 8 12.41 26.03 -24.45
N ALA A 9 11.50 25.69 -25.36
CA ALA A 9 10.65 24.50 -25.23
C ALA A 9 11.46 23.19 -25.37
N LEU A 10 12.34 23.11 -26.38
CA LEU A 10 13.19 21.95 -26.61
C LEU A 10 14.21 21.74 -25.49
N SER A 11 14.76 22.82 -24.92
CA SER A 11 15.66 22.71 -23.76
C SER A 11 14.91 22.24 -22.50
N LYS A 12 13.63 22.61 -22.31
CA LYS A 12 12.77 22.10 -21.25
C LYS A 12 12.45 20.61 -21.42
N GLU A 13 12.24 20.15 -22.65
CA GLU A 13 12.05 18.72 -22.97
C GLU A 13 13.34 17.91 -22.77
N ILE A 14 14.50 18.42 -23.18
CA ILE A 14 15.81 17.80 -22.94
C ILE A 14 16.13 17.72 -21.43
N ALA A 15 15.74 18.74 -20.64
CA ALA A 15 15.85 18.70 -19.19
C ALA A 15 14.98 17.58 -18.57
N ALA A 16 13.75 17.40 -19.05
CA ALA A 16 12.85 16.34 -18.58
C ALA A 16 13.34 14.92 -18.91
N ILE A 17 14.06 14.74 -20.03
CA ILE A 17 14.64 13.44 -20.43
C ILE A 17 15.87 13.07 -19.58
N ARG A 18 16.64 14.04 -19.09
CA ARG A 18 17.80 13.79 -18.21
C ARG A 18 17.42 13.48 -16.75
N THR A 19 16.15 13.60 -16.39
CA THR A 19 15.67 13.53 -14.98
C THR A 19 14.57 12.50 -14.76
N ALA A 20 14.53 11.41 -15.54
CA ALA A 20 13.67 10.29 -15.17
C ALA A 20 14.02 9.86 -13.73
N PRO A 21 13.07 9.85 -12.77
CA PRO A 21 13.37 9.57 -11.39
C PRO A 21 14.00 8.18 -11.28
N VAL A 22 15.29 8.13 -10.90
CA VAL A 22 15.94 6.88 -10.56
C VAL A 22 15.26 6.35 -9.31
N CYS A 23 14.80 5.11 -9.39
CA CYS A 23 14.01 4.51 -8.34
C CYS A 23 14.83 4.31 -7.07
N PRO A 24 14.38 4.82 -5.91
CA PRO A 24 15.24 4.92 -4.73
C PRO A 24 15.49 3.57 -4.01
N GLY A 25 14.79 2.49 -4.40
CA GLY A 25 15.04 1.14 -3.89
C GLY A 25 15.03 1.06 -2.35
N LEU A 26 13.92 1.50 -1.74
CA LEU A 26 13.82 1.62 -0.28
C LEU A 26 13.37 0.29 0.34
N SER A 27 14.13 -0.23 1.32
CA SER A 27 13.86 -1.51 1.97
C SER A 27 13.50 -1.40 3.46
N ARG A 28 13.62 -0.19 4.05
CA ARG A 28 13.26 0.08 5.45
C ARG A 28 12.48 1.39 5.58
N SER A 29 11.75 1.51 6.68
CA SER A 29 11.00 2.73 6.99
C SER A 29 11.93 3.92 7.26
N LEU A 30 11.68 5.05 6.62
CA LEU A 30 12.39 6.30 6.83
C LEU A 30 11.47 7.36 7.44
N LYS A 31 11.95 8.08 8.45
CA LYS A 31 11.22 9.17 9.12
C LYS A 31 12.22 10.21 9.62
N ARG A 32 11.72 11.33 10.18
CA ARG A 32 12.58 12.36 10.80
C ARG A 32 13.64 11.74 11.71
N GLY A 33 14.89 12.18 11.54
CA GLY A 33 16.06 11.66 12.25
C GLY A 33 16.72 10.43 11.61
N SER A 34 16.11 9.83 10.57
CA SER A 34 16.79 8.80 9.76
C SER A 34 17.94 9.43 8.98
N ALA A 35 19.04 8.71 8.84
CA ALA A 35 20.16 9.09 7.98
C ALA A 35 20.68 7.86 7.23
N GLY A 36 21.41 8.10 6.15
CA GLY A 36 22.05 7.06 5.34
C GLY A 36 21.84 7.24 3.84
N ASP A 37 22.41 6.32 3.06
CA ASP A 37 22.36 6.39 1.60
C ASP A 37 20.96 6.13 1.03
N ASP A 38 20.09 5.43 1.76
CA ASP A 38 18.68 5.30 1.41
C ASP A 38 17.91 6.62 1.54
N VAL A 39 18.25 7.46 2.52
CA VAL A 39 17.71 8.82 2.62
C VAL A 39 18.19 9.68 1.46
N LYS A 40 19.47 9.55 1.04
CA LYS A 40 19.97 10.25 -0.16
C LYS A 40 19.21 9.84 -1.40
N ARG A 41 19.01 8.53 -1.62
CA ARG A 41 18.23 8.00 -2.75
C ARG A 41 16.80 8.53 -2.73
N LEU A 42 16.15 8.54 -1.57
CA LEU A 42 14.81 9.13 -1.42
C LEU A 42 14.80 10.62 -1.79
N GLN A 43 15.75 11.40 -1.29
CA GLN A 43 15.84 12.84 -1.56
C GLN A 43 16.07 13.11 -3.05
N GLN A 44 16.94 12.34 -3.71
CA GLN A 44 17.17 12.42 -5.17
C GLN A 44 15.88 12.13 -5.95
N TYR A 45 15.15 11.08 -5.56
CA TYR A 45 13.87 10.75 -6.16
C TYR A 45 12.84 11.87 -5.98
N LEU A 46 12.69 12.42 -4.77
CA LEU A 46 11.75 13.52 -4.51
C LEU A 46 12.15 14.81 -5.24
N ALA A 47 13.45 15.08 -5.37
CA ALA A 47 14.00 16.25 -6.05
C ALA A 47 13.77 16.24 -7.57
N SER A 48 13.40 15.10 -8.14
CA SER A 48 12.99 15.02 -9.55
C SER A 48 11.69 15.80 -9.84
N ASP A 49 10.92 16.12 -8.80
CA ASP A 49 9.65 16.81 -8.90
C ASP A 49 9.70 18.10 -8.07
N PRO A 50 9.98 19.26 -8.70
CA PRO A 50 10.07 20.54 -8.00
C PRO A 50 8.78 20.97 -7.29
N ALA A 51 7.61 20.44 -7.68
CA ALA A 51 6.36 20.71 -6.98
C ALA A 51 6.27 19.94 -5.65
N VAL A 52 7.02 18.85 -5.52
CA VAL A 52 7.11 18.01 -4.32
C VAL A 52 8.28 18.43 -3.45
N TYR A 53 9.47 18.59 -4.03
CA TYR A 53 10.69 18.93 -3.30
C TYR A 53 11.45 20.10 -3.96
N PRO A 54 10.92 21.33 -3.88
CA PRO A 54 11.52 22.50 -4.52
C PRO A 54 12.91 22.81 -3.97
N GLU A 55 13.19 22.46 -2.72
CA GLU A 55 14.49 22.67 -2.10
C GLU A 55 15.58 21.75 -2.69
N ALA A 56 15.19 20.59 -3.25
CA ALA A 56 16.06 19.62 -3.91
C ALA A 56 17.35 19.23 -3.14
N LEU A 57 17.34 19.37 -1.80
CA LEU A 57 18.51 19.11 -0.97
C LEU A 57 18.70 17.61 -0.72
N VAL A 58 19.86 17.09 -1.11
CA VAL A 58 20.28 15.69 -0.90
C VAL A 58 21.39 15.64 0.15
N THR A 59 21.01 15.77 1.42
CA THR A 59 21.94 15.78 2.56
C THR A 59 22.25 14.38 3.10
N GLY A 60 21.40 13.40 2.79
CA GLY A 60 21.44 12.07 3.41
C GLY A 60 20.90 12.02 4.83
N THR A 61 20.26 13.10 5.28
CA THR A 61 19.61 13.21 6.58
C THR A 61 18.15 13.60 6.41
N TYR A 62 17.26 12.86 7.08
CA TYR A 62 15.82 13.06 6.98
C TYR A 62 15.41 14.15 7.97
N GLY A 63 15.53 15.41 7.52
CA GLY A 63 15.11 16.60 8.25
C GLY A 63 13.68 17.05 7.95
N GLY A 64 13.30 18.23 8.45
CA GLY A 64 11.95 18.79 8.25
C GLY A 64 11.58 19.04 6.79
N LEU A 65 12.56 19.42 5.95
CA LEU A 65 12.33 19.65 4.51
C LEU A 65 12.03 18.34 3.77
N THR A 66 12.76 17.27 4.08
CA THR A 66 12.50 15.94 3.49
C THR A 66 11.16 15.38 3.94
N GLU A 67 10.77 15.62 5.19
CA GLU A 67 9.42 15.27 5.67
C GLU A 67 8.33 16.03 4.92
N ALA A 68 8.48 17.35 4.75
CA ALA A 68 7.54 18.17 4.01
C ALA A 68 7.41 17.71 2.55
N ALA A 69 8.54 17.36 1.92
CA ALA A 69 8.56 16.78 0.58
C ALA A 69 7.82 15.44 0.52
N VAL A 70 8.02 14.55 1.48
CA VAL A 70 7.28 13.27 1.54
C VAL A 70 5.79 13.48 1.74
N LYS A 71 5.36 14.44 2.58
CA LYS A 71 3.94 14.79 2.73
C LYS A 71 3.34 15.28 1.42
N ARG A 72 4.02 16.19 0.71
CA ARG A 72 3.59 16.67 -0.61
C ARG A 72 3.51 15.54 -1.63
N TRP A 73 4.51 14.65 -1.64
CA TRP A 73 4.52 13.48 -2.51
C TRP A 73 3.33 12.54 -2.20
N GLN A 74 3.13 12.20 -0.92
CA GLN A 74 2.03 11.35 -0.48
C GLN A 74 0.67 11.97 -0.81
N ALA A 75 0.52 13.28 -0.67
CA ALA A 75 -0.69 13.99 -1.06
C ALA A 75 -0.89 13.98 -2.59
N LYS A 76 0.15 14.28 -3.36
CA LYS A 76 0.13 14.31 -4.83
C LYS A 76 -0.29 12.96 -5.43
N TYR A 77 0.15 11.86 -4.83
CA TYR A 77 -0.15 10.49 -5.30
C TYR A 77 -1.27 9.80 -4.50
N ASN A 78 -2.03 10.54 -3.70
CA ASN A 78 -3.14 10.02 -2.88
C ASN A 78 -2.78 8.83 -1.97
N VAL A 79 -1.54 8.77 -1.51
CA VAL A 79 -1.02 7.68 -0.67
C VAL A 79 -1.41 7.89 0.79
N VAL A 80 -1.16 9.08 1.33
CA VAL A 80 -1.60 9.51 2.67
C VAL A 80 -1.93 10.99 2.58
N LEU A 81 -3.17 11.36 2.92
CA LEU A 81 -3.69 12.72 2.73
C LEU A 81 -3.68 13.55 4.04
N SER A 82 -3.63 12.90 5.20
CA SER A 82 -3.64 13.56 6.52
C SER A 82 -3.22 12.61 7.65
N GLY A 83 -2.87 13.18 8.81
CA GLY A 83 -2.46 12.47 10.02
C GLY A 83 -1.01 12.78 10.44
N ASP A 84 -0.41 11.92 11.27
CA ASP A 84 0.98 12.07 11.76
C ASP A 84 1.88 10.89 11.30
N PRO A 85 3.21 11.06 11.17
CA PRO A 85 4.15 9.98 10.85
C PRO A 85 3.98 8.71 11.69
N THR A 86 3.54 8.85 12.93
CA THR A 86 3.38 7.73 13.87
C THR A 86 2.03 7.03 13.77
N THR A 87 0.98 7.70 13.28
CA THR A 87 -0.40 7.18 13.26
C THR A 87 -0.87 6.77 11.86
N THR A 88 -0.50 7.56 10.86
CA THR A 88 -0.94 7.38 9.46
C THR A 88 0.22 7.22 8.48
N GLY A 89 1.44 7.50 8.95
CA GLY A 89 2.63 7.56 8.11
C GLY A 89 2.75 8.85 7.31
N PHE A 90 1.96 9.90 7.60
CA PHE A 90 2.02 11.17 6.88
C PHE A 90 3.33 11.91 7.16
N GLY A 91 4.23 11.98 6.19
CA GLY A 91 5.61 12.45 6.38
C GLY A 91 6.59 11.37 6.82
N ALA A 92 6.19 10.10 6.84
CA ALA A 92 7.09 8.97 6.92
C ALA A 92 7.06 8.15 5.64
N VAL A 93 8.21 7.61 5.26
CA VAL A 93 8.33 6.62 4.20
C VAL A 93 8.28 5.23 4.82
N GLY A 94 7.09 4.84 5.27
CA GLY A 94 6.81 3.47 5.71
C GLY A 94 6.48 2.53 4.54
N PRO A 95 6.13 1.26 4.81
CA PRO A 95 5.85 0.25 3.77
C PRO A 95 4.85 0.71 2.70
N LYS A 96 3.82 1.49 3.09
CA LYS A 96 2.81 2.07 2.19
C LYS A 96 3.39 3.09 1.21
N THR A 97 4.27 3.97 1.69
CA THR A 97 4.93 4.97 0.84
C THR A 97 5.98 4.31 -0.05
N ILE A 98 6.71 3.31 0.48
CA ILE A 98 7.70 2.53 -0.27
C ILE A 98 7.05 1.81 -1.45
N SER A 99 5.92 1.14 -1.24
CA SER A 99 5.21 0.43 -2.31
C SER A 99 4.66 1.39 -3.36
N ALA A 100 4.10 2.53 -2.95
CA ALA A 100 3.62 3.54 -3.88
C ALA A 100 4.75 4.16 -4.72
N ILE A 101 5.91 4.43 -4.11
CA ILE A 101 7.10 4.89 -4.84
C ILE A 101 7.54 3.82 -5.85
N ALA A 102 7.56 2.55 -5.45
CA ALA A 102 7.90 1.44 -6.34
C ALA A 102 6.90 1.27 -7.50
N GLN A 103 5.62 1.54 -7.28
CA GLN A 103 4.58 1.55 -8.33
C GLN A 103 4.80 2.69 -9.32
N GLN A 104 5.04 3.90 -8.83
CA GLN A 104 5.32 5.07 -9.69
C GLN A 104 6.58 4.90 -10.54
N CYS A 105 7.51 4.09 -10.03
CA CYS A 105 8.76 3.73 -10.67
C CYS A 105 8.65 2.75 -11.84
N ARG A 106 7.57 1.95 -11.92
CA ARG A 106 7.39 0.93 -12.97
C ARG A 106 6.64 1.47 -14.19
N GLY A 107 6.96 2.68 -14.62
CA GLY A 107 6.26 3.39 -15.69
C GLY A 107 5.81 2.49 -16.85
N VAL A 108 4.50 2.48 -17.09
CA VAL A 108 3.82 1.90 -18.27
C VAL A 108 3.89 0.37 -18.36
N GLN A 109 2.91 -0.33 -17.77
CA GLN A 109 2.01 -1.30 -18.43
C GLN A 109 0.96 -1.80 -17.41
N GLY A 110 -0.32 -1.73 -17.80
CA GLY A 110 -1.40 -2.46 -17.13
C GLY A 110 -2.38 -1.59 -16.34
N THR A 111 -3.45 -1.19 -17.02
CA THR A 111 -4.85 -1.17 -16.53
C THR A 111 -5.07 -0.88 -15.04
N ALA A 112 -5.78 0.22 -14.78
CA ALA A 112 -6.35 0.59 -13.49
C ALA A 112 -6.79 -0.63 -12.67
N VAL A 113 -6.00 -0.98 -11.65
CA VAL A 113 -6.53 -1.60 -10.45
C VAL A 113 -6.63 -0.50 -9.41
N SER A 114 -7.87 -0.11 -9.16
CA SER A 114 -8.28 0.67 -7.99
C SER A 114 -7.46 0.26 -6.77
N ALA A 115 -6.65 1.18 -6.24
CA ALA A 115 -6.10 1.05 -4.91
C ALA A 115 -7.28 1.10 -3.94
N ALA A 116 -7.79 -0.06 -3.56
CA ALA A 116 -8.79 -0.18 -2.52
C ALA A 116 -8.28 0.54 -1.25
N PRO A 117 -9.17 1.22 -0.51
CA PRO A 117 -8.81 1.91 0.72
C PRO A 117 -8.09 0.92 1.65
N TYR A 118 -7.10 1.41 2.39
CA TYR A 118 -6.38 0.59 3.36
C TYR A 118 -7.37 0.22 4.47
N VAL A 119 -7.94 -0.98 4.35
CA VAL A 119 -8.97 -1.48 5.25
C VAL A 119 -8.41 -2.75 5.90
N GLY A 120 -7.93 -2.59 7.13
CA GLY A 120 -7.41 -3.72 7.87
C GLY A 120 -8.50 -4.76 8.12
N GLY A 121 -8.13 -6.03 8.04
CA GLY A 121 -8.99 -7.16 8.35
C GLY A 121 -8.28 -8.14 9.27
N LEU A 122 -8.88 -8.47 10.43
CA LEU A 122 -8.42 -9.57 11.27
C LEU A 122 -9.15 -10.85 10.87
N LEU A 123 -8.39 -11.96 10.84
CA LEU A 123 -8.92 -13.28 10.52
C LEU A 123 -8.66 -14.23 11.69
N THR A 124 -9.71 -14.82 12.22
CA THR A 124 -9.66 -15.85 13.27
C THR A 124 -10.33 -17.10 12.77
N VAL A 125 -9.69 -18.26 12.97
CA VAL A 125 -10.20 -19.56 12.50
C VAL A 125 -10.17 -20.55 13.65
N ALA A 126 -11.27 -21.28 13.85
CA ALA A 126 -11.34 -22.36 14.83
C ALA A 126 -12.30 -23.47 14.38
N PRO A 127 -11.96 -24.76 14.57
CA PRO A 127 -10.63 -25.27 14.96
C PRO A 127 -9.59 -25.16 13.82
N ILE A 128 -8.30 -25.06 14.17
CA ILE A 128 -7.18 -25.07 13.20
C ILE A 128 -6.60 -26.46 12.94
N PHE A 129 -7.14 -27.48 13.60
CA PHE A 129 -6.68 -28.85 13.50
C PHE A 129 -7.85 -29.83 13.70
N GLY A 130 -7.90 -30.90 12.93
CA GLY A 130 -8.85 -32.00 13.14
C GLY A 130 -8.91 -33.01 11.99
N GLY A 131 -9.82 -33.97 12.11
CA GLY A 131 -9.98 -35.07 11.14
C GLY A 131 -10.88 -34.72 9.96
N VAL A 132 -10.79 -35.49 8.86
CA VAL A 132 -11.72 -35.37 7.73
C VAL A 132 -13.12 -35.93 8.06
N PRO A 133 -14.23 -35.20 7.82
CA PRO A 133 -14.30 -33.80 7.38
C PRO A 133 -14.15 -32.81 8.54
N LEU A 134 -13.29 -31.80 8.36
CA LEU A 134 -13.08 -30.76 9.36
C LEU A 134 -14.00 -29.56 9.07
N THR A 135 -14.97 -29.32 9.94
CA THR A 135 -15.82 -28.11 9.89
C THR A 135 -15.16 -27.00 10.69
N VAL A 136 -14.87 -25.88 10.05
CA VAL A 136 -14.27 -24.71 10.69
C VAL A 136 -15.20 -23.51 10.65
N THR A 137 -15.07 -22.67 11.67
CA THR A 137 -15.66 -21.33 11.69
C THR A 137 -14.56 -20.31 11.42
N VAL A 138 -14.80 -19.47 10.42
CA VAL A 138 -13.92 -18.38 10.01
C VAL A 138 -14.59 -17.06 10.38
N GLN A 139 -14.01 -16.34 11.33
CA GLN A 139 -14.44 -15.01 11.71
C GLN A 139 -13.52 -13.98 11.05
N ALA A 140 -14.10 -13.11 10.23
CA ALA A 140 -13.44 -11.99 9.60
C ALA A 140 -13.95 -10.68 10.21
N ILE A 141 -13.07 -9.93 10.86
CA ILE A 141 -13.34 -8.56 11.31
C ILE A 141 -12.76 -7.64 10.25
N VAL A 142 -13.60 -6.98 9.48
CA VAL A 142 -13.19 -6.12 8.36
C VAL A 142 -13.46 -4.65 8.68
N ASN A 143 -12.81 -3.75 7.96
CA ASN A 143 -12.89 -2.30 8.13
C ASN A 143 -12.38 -1.82 9.49
N THR A 144 -11.32 -2.43 10.01
CA THR A 144 -10.71 -2.01 11.28
C THR A 144 -10.10 -0.59 11.22
N ALA A 145 -9.92 -0.06 10.01
CA ALA A 145 -9.51 1.33 9.77
C ALA A 145 -10.70 2.32 9.78
N ASN A 146 -11.94 1.85 10.00
CA ASN A 146 -13.16 2.65 10.10
C ASN A 146 -13.39 3.57 8.89
N VAL A 147 -13.04 3.12 7.68
CA VAL A 147 -13.23 3.95 6.48
C VAL A 147 -14.70 4.02 6.12
N CYS A 148 -15.15 5.21 5.67
CA CYS A 148 -16.54 5.46 5.27
C CYS A 148 -16.78 5.28 3.77
N GLY A 149 -15.74 5.10 2.96
CA GLY A 149 -15.81 5.06 1.50
C GLY A 149 -16.37 3.76 0.90
N GLY A 150 -16.77 2.81 1.75
CA GLY A 150 -17.09 1.44 1.32
C GLY A 150 -15.83 0.65 0.95
N ALA A 151 -15.91 -0.67 1.07
CA ALA A 151 -14.81 -1.56 0.75
C ALA A 151 -15.31 -2.98 0.44
N SER A 152 -14.55 -3.72 -0.35
CA SER A 152 -14.80 -5.14 -0.61
C SER A 152 -13.64 -5.99 -0.10
N TYR A 153 -13.96 -7.14 0.46
CA TYR A 153 -13.00 -8.14 0.90
C TYR A 153 -13.33 -9.49 0.27
N THR A 154 -12.28 -10.22 -0.05
CA THR A 154 -12.34 -11.58 -0.56
C THR A 154 -11.78 -12.53 0.50
N LEU A 155 -12.58 -13.51 0.89
CA LEU A 155 -12.18 -14.61 1.76
C LEU A 155 -12.00 -15.87 0.92
N ASP A 156 -10.76 -16.35 0.85
CA ASP A 156 -10.35 -17.58 0.19
C ASP A 156 -10.03 -18.64 1.25
N TYR A 157 -10.51 -19.87 1.07
CA TYR A 157 -10.30 -20.97 2.01
C TYR A 157 -9.01 -21.76 1.73
N GLY A 158 -8.37 -21.56 0.57
CA GLY A 158 -7.10 -22.19 0.22
C GLY A 158 -7.21 -23.65 -0.23
N ASP A 159 -8.42 -24.19 -0.38
CA ASP A 159 -8.71 -25.54 -0.89
C ASP A 159 -9.29 -25.53 -2.32
N GLY A 160 -9.35 -24.36 -2.96
CA GLY A 160 -9.92 -24.18 -4.30
C GLY A 160 -11.45 -24.06 -4.34
N SER A 161 -12.12 -24.01 -3.19
CA SER A 161 -13.55 -23.72 -3.10
C SER A 161 -13.89 -22.28 -3.51
N ILE A 162 -15.18 -22.02 -3.74
CA ILE A 162 -15.66 -20.68 -4.13
C ILE A 162 -15.36 -19.69 -2.99
N GLN A 163 -14.74 -18.56 -3.35
CA GLN A 163 -14.39 -17.50 -2.43
C GLN A 163 -15.63 -16.72 -1.95
N SER A 164 -15.64 -16.32 -0.68
CA SER A 164 -16.69 -15.48 -0.10
C SER A 164 -16.36 -14.00 -0.26
N GLN A 165 -17.33 -13.18 -0.67
CA GLN A 165 -17.18 -11.73 -0.75
C GLN A 165 -17.84 -11.05 0.46
N ILE A 166 -17.12 -10.14 1.12
CA ILE A 166 -17.64 -9.31 2.20
C ILE A 166 -17.68 -7.87 1.70
N LEU A 167 -18.89 -7.33 1.56
CA LEU A 167 -19.09 -5.95 1.18
C LEU A 167 -19.32 -5.08 2.42
N VAL A 168 -18.50 -4.05 2.57
CA VAL A 168 -18.69 -2.96 3.52
C VAL A 168 -19.37 -1.82 2.76
N PRO A 169 -20.63 -1.49 3.07
CA PRO A 169 -21.34 -0.45 2.35
C PRO A 169 -20.74 0.95 2.60
N PRO A 170 -20.96 1.92 1.70
CA PRO A 170 -20.63 3.32 1.96
C PRO A 170 -21.30 3.81 3.24
N ASN A 171 -20.67 4.77 3.93
CA ASN A 171 -21.10 5.31 5.24
C ASN A 171 -21.05 4.30 6.41
N HIS A 172 -20.45 3.12 6.22
CA HIS A 172 -20.22 2.15 7.30
C HIS A 172 -18.86 2.35 7.97
N CYS A 173 -18.69 3.45 8.71
CA CYS A 173 -17.43 3.89 9.31
C CYS A 173 -17.02 3.12 10.59
N ARG A 174 -17.28 1.81 10.63
CA ARG A 174 -16.94 0.95 11.77
C ARG A 174 -16.47 -0.40 11.29
N GLU A 175 -15.86 -1.16 12.19
CA GLU A 175 -15.58 -2.56 11.93
C GLU A 175 -16.86 -3.36 11.67
N LEU A 176 -16.77 -4.30 10.75
CA LEU A 176 -17.83 -5.21 10.37
C LEU A 176 -17.34 -6.63 10.63
N ILE A 177 -18.06 -7.34 11.50
CA ILE A 177 -17.73 -8.72 11.85
C ILE A 177 -18.60 -9.65 11.01
N LYS A 178 -17.97 -10.60 10.32
CA LYS A 178 -18.64 -11.66 9.55
C LYS A 178 -18.11 -13.02 9.97
N SER A 179 -19.02 -13.97 10.15
CA SER A 179 -18.69 -15.36 10.43
C SER A 179 -19.12 -16.24 9.27
N PHE A 180 -18.23 -17.13 8.86
CA PHE A 180 -18.44 -18.10 7.79
C PHE A 180 -18.19 -19.51 8.32
N SER A 181 -18.94 -20.48 7.83
CA SER A 181 -18.69 -21.90 8.09
C SER A 181 -18.18 -22.54 6.81
N HIS A 182 -17.11 -23.32 6.92
CA HIS A 182 -16.51 -24.05 5.79
C HIS A 182 -16.13 -25.47 6.20
N VAL A 183 -16.19 -26.42 5.26
CA VAL A 183 -15.93 -27.83 5.51
C VAL A 183 -14.81 -28.34 4.62
N TYR A 184 -13.67 -28.69 5.22
CA TYR A 184 -12.56 -29.33 4.52
C TYR A 184 -12.77 -30.83 4.46
N ARG A 185 -12.87 -31.36 3.24
CA ARG A 185 -13.10 -32.80 2.97
C ARG A 185 -11.83 -33.55 2.56
N GLN A 186 -10.72 -32.86 2.43
CA GLN A 186 -9.43 -33.44 2.06
C GLN A 186 -8.42 -33.23 3.19
N LYS A 187 -7.52 -34.20 3.35
CA LYS A 187 -6.36 -34.05 4.22
C LYS A 187 -5.36 -33.08 3.60
N GLY A 188 -4.70 -32.28 4.42
CA GLY A 188 -3.72 -31.31 3.96
C GLY A 188 -3.57 -30.11 4.86
N ASN A 189 -2.62 -29.24 4.51
CA ASN A 189 -2.46 -27.93 5.12
C ASN A 189 -3.13 -26.89 4.21
N PHE A 190 -4.11 -26.17 4.76
CA PHE A 190 -4.86 -25.15 4.04
C PHE A 190 -4.54 -23.78 4.60
N THR A 191 -4.40 -22.79 3.71
CA THR A 191 -4.15 -21.39 4.07
C THR A 191 -5.35 -20.55 3.71
N ILE A 192 -6.17 -20.22 4.71
CA ILE A 192 -7.27 -19.29 4.56
C ILE A 192 -6.70 -17.90 4.42
N THR A 193 -7.17 -17.15 3.43
CA THR A 193 -6.72 -15.81 3.13
C THR A 193 -7.88 -14.83 3.04
N LEU A 194 -7.88 -13.83 3.91
CA LEU A 194 -8.70 -12.63 3.77
C LEU A 194 -7.91 -11.55 3.04
N SER A 195 -8.46 -10.97 1.99
CA SER A 195 -7.78 -9.94 1.19
C SER A 195 -8.69 -8.79 0.80
N SER A 196 -8.13 -7.58 0.75
CA SER A 196 -8.78 -6.40 0.19
C SER A 196 -7.73 -5.53 -0.48
N GLY A 197 -7.77 -5.45 -1.81
CA GLY A 197 -6.69 -4.86 -2.60
C GLY A 197 -5.33 -5.50 -2.27
N ALA A 198 -4.42 -4.70 -1.72
CA ALA A 198 -3.08 -5.14 -1.32
C ALA A 198 -2.99 -5.69 0.12
N HIS A 199 -4.03 -5.51 0.94
CA HIS A 199 -4.05 -6.05 2.30
C HIS A 199 -4.37 -7.54 2.26
N ARG A 200 -3.62 -8.33 3.03
CA ARG A 200 -3.79 -9.78 3.14
C ARG A 200 -3.57 -10.22 4.58
N SER A 201 -4.53 -10.97 5.11
CA SER A 201 -4.46 -11.63 6.41
C SER A 201 -4.68 -13.12 6.19
N THR A 202 -3.83 -13.95 6.79
CA THR A 202 -3.84 -15.40 6.55
C THR A 202 -3.91 -16.18 7.85
N ALA A 203 -4.60 -17.31 7.81
CA ALA A 203 -4.64 -18.30 8.88
C ALA A 203 -4.44 -19.70 8.29
N THR A 204 -3.57 -20.49 8.90
CA THR A 204 -3.27 -21.85 8.45
C THR A 204 -3.96 -22.87 9.34
N LEU A 205 -4.49 -23.92 8.73
CA LEU A 205 -5.06 -25.07 9.43
C LEU A 205 -4.61 -26.39 8.79
N THR A 206 -4.64 -27.44 9.59
CA THR A 206 -4.22 -28.79 9.18
C THR A 206 -5.37 -29.77 9.37
N VAL A 207 -5.66 -30.52 8.31
CA VAL A 207 -6.65 -31.60 8.29
C VAL A 207 -5.93 -32.92 8.14
N GLN A 208 -6.16 -33.86 9.06
CA GLN A 208 -5.54 -35.19 9.06
C GLN A 208 -6.52 -36.30 8.71
#